data_AF-A0A4R5B7G7-F1
#
_entry.id   AF-A0A4R5B7G7-F1
#
_cell.length_a   1.000
_cell.length_b   1.000
_cell.length_c   1.000
_cell.angle_alpha   90.00
_cell.angle_beta   90.00
_cell.angle_gamma   90.00
#
_symmetry.space_group_name_H-M   'P 1'
#
loop_
_entity.id
_entity.type
_entity.pdbx_description
1 polymer ?
#
loop_
_entity_poly.entity_id
_entity_poly.type
_entity_poly.pdbx_seq_one_letter_code
_entity_poly.pdbx_strand_id
1 'polypeptide(L)'
;MSLHVARFGVFGPGERLYAAMRRRAPQVAVSIVRDADDGLARVRVTYRERGPLTIVWDGKTYRRWSECGYRERFPADPEKAADDIAEVVGAQVCSPQADERQ
;
A
#
# COMPACT_ATOMS: atom_id res chain seq x y z
N MET A 1 20.77 15.05 -20.77
CA MET A 1 20.16 13.92 -21.49
C MET A 1 19.20 13.19 -20.57
N SER A 2 17.92 13.26 -20.93
CA SER A 2 16.80 12.38 -20.56
C SER A 2 16.52 12.10 -19.07
N LEU A 3 15.86 13.06 -18.41
CA LEU A 3 14.85 12.72 -17.41
C LEU A 3 13.82 11.81 -18.10
N HIS A 4 13.72 10.55 -17.68
CA HIS A 4 12.55 9.74 -18.01
C HIS A 4 11.36 10.35 -17.25
N VAL A 5 10.62 11.21 -17.94
CA VAL A 5 9.30 11.62 -17.52
C VAL A 5 8.49 10.33 -17.38
N ALA A 6 8.11 9.99 -16.14
CA ALA A 6 7.24 8.87 -15.90
C ALA A 6 5.96 9.12 -16.70
N ARG A 7 5.69 8.23 -17.67
CA ARG A 7 4.51 8.28 -18.51
C ARG A 7 3.29 8.18 -17.59
N PHE A 8 2.65 9.32 -17.34
CA PHE A 8 1.40 9.44 -16.59
C PHE A 8 0.29 8.71 -17.36
N GLY A 9 0.05 7.44 -17.03
CA GLY A 9 -0.99 6.64 -17.66
C GLY A 9 -1.06 5.23 -17.07
N VAL A 10 -1.92 5.09 -16.05
CA VAL A 10 -2.31 3.85 -15.35
C VAL A 10 -1.26 3.27 -14.40
N PHE A 11 -1.17 3.86 -13.20
CA PHE A 11 -0.54 3.21 -12.04
C PHE A 11 -1.15 1.83 -11.79
N GLY A 12 -0.28 0.82 -11.61
CA GLY A 12 -0.67 -0.52 -11.20
C GLY A 12 -1.25 -0.55 -9.78
N PRO A 13 -1.92 -1.64 -9.37
CA PRO A 13 -2.48 -1.78 -8.03
C PRO A 13 -1.47 -1.51 -6.90
N GLY A 14 -0.21 -1.93 -7.07
CA GLY A 14 0.86 -1.64 -6.10
C GLY A 14 1.13 -0.15 -5.93
N GLU A 15 1.29 0.58 -7.03
CA GLU A 15 1.48 2.04 -7.01
C GLU A 15 0.26 2.79 -6.45
N ARG A 16 -0.97 2.33 -6.74
CA ARG A 16 -2.20 2.92 -6.17
C ARG A 16 -2.25 2.75 -4.66
N LEU A 17 -1.93 1.57 -4.16
CA LEU A 17 -1.85 1.31 -2.72
C LEU A 17 -0.73 2.14 -2.07
N TYR A 18 0.44 2.24 -2.69
CA TYR A 18 1.53 3.12 -2.21
C TYR A 18 1.06 4.57 -2.07
N ALA A 19 0.37 5.09 -3.09
CA ALA A 19 -0.16 6.46 -3.07
C ALA A 19 -1.27 6.63 -2.02
N ALA A 20 -2.12 5.63 -1.80
CA ALA A 20 -3.12 5.65 -0.74
C ALA A 20 -2.49 5.65 0.65
N MET A 21 -1.52 4.78 0.92
CA MET A 21 -0.77 4.75 2.18
C MET A 21 -0.10 6.09 2.49
N ARG A 22 0.51 6.73 1.49
CA ARG A 22 1.12 8.06 1.66
C ARG A 22 0.11 9.16 2.03
N ARG A 23 -1.16 9.03 1.63
CA ARG A 23 -2.23 9.97 1.95
C ARG A 23 -2.90 9.66 3.29
N ARG A 24 -3.18 8.38 3.55
CA ARG A 24 -3.98 7.90 4.69
C ARG A 24 -3.16 7.62 5.93
N ALA A 25 -1.90 7.20 5.79
CA ALA A 25 -1.02 6.87 6.90
C ALA A 25 0.42 7.36 6.62
N PRO A 26 0.65 8.67 6.48
CA PRO A 26 1.95 9.23 6.09
C PRO A 26 3.10 8.89 7.05
N GLN A 27 2.80 8.54 8.30
CA GLN A 27 3.77 8.09 9.30
C GLN A 27 4.25 6.64 9.10
N VAL A 28 3.59 5.87 8.23
CA VAL A 28 3.98 4.51 7.90
C VAL A 28 5.01 4.52 6.79
N ALA A 29 6.16 3.87 7.01
CA ALA A 29 7.16 3.73 5.98
C ALA A 29 6.67 2.72 4.93
N VAL A 30 6.45 3.22 3.72
CA VAL A 30 5.96 2.43 2.59
C VAL A 30 6.95 2.51 1.43
N SER A 31 7.17 1.40 0.74
CA SER A 31 8.04 1.31 -0.43
C SER A 31 7.50 0.31 -1.44
N ILE A 32 7.75 0.56 -2.72
CA ILE A 32 7.41 -0.37 -3.79
C ILE A 32 8.64 -1.23 -4.06
N VAL A 33 8.46 -2.55 -3.99
CA VAL A 33 9.47 -3.54 -4.35
C VAL A 33 8.95 -4.27 -5.59
N ARG A 34 9.68 -4.18 -6.70
CA ARG A 34 9.37 -4.99 -7.88
C ARG A 34 10.06 -6.33 -7.71
N ASP A 35 9.28 -7.38 -7.79
CA ASP A 35 9.83 -8.73 -7.79
C ASP A 35 10.52 -8.98 -9.14
N ALA A 36 11.74 -9.51 -9.10
CA ALA A 36 12.53 -9.72 -10.32
C ALA A 36 12.08 -10.93 -11.14
N ASP A 37 11.32 -11.85 -10.52
CA ASP A 37 10.87 -13.11 -11.13
C ASP A 37 9.58 -12.88 -11.95
N ASP A 38 8.57 -12.25 -11.35
CA ASP A 38 7.27 -12.03 -12.01
C ASP A 38 7.05 -10.56 -12.46
N GLY A 39 7.98 -9.64 -12.14
CA GLY A 39 7.85 -8.22 -12.44
C GLY A 39 6.77 -7.49 -11.65
N LEU A 40 6.04 -8.18 -10.77
CA LEU A 40 4.92 -7.63 -10.01
C LEU A 40 5.39 -6.63 -8.95
N ALA A 41 4.66 -5.51 -8.86
CA ALA A 41 4.84 -4.51 -7.83
C ALA A 41 4.25 -4.99 -6.49
N ARG A 42 5.11 -5.21 -5.50
CA ARG A 42 4.76 -5.50 -4.11
C ARG A 42 4.94 -4.24 -3.27
N VAL A 43 4.08 -4.04 -2.28
CA VAL A 43 4.17 -2.89 -1.37
C VAL A 43 4.71 -3.37 -0.03
N ARG A 44 5.89 -2.89 0.36
CA ARG A 44 6.49 -3.16 1.65
C ARG A 44 6.09 -2.07 2.63
N VAL A 45 5.50 -2.49 3.74
CA VAL A 45 4.98 -1.62 4.80
C VAL A 45 5.75 -1.92 6.08
N THR A 46 6.31 -0.88 6.70
CA THR A 46 7.04 -0.98 7.96
C THR A 46 6.58 0.13 8.89
N TYR A 47 6.26 -0.23 10.13
CA TYR A 47 5.85 0.76 11.13
C TYR A 47 6.40 0.38 12.50
N ARG A 48 7.20 1.28 13.09
CA ARG A 48 7.93 1.05 14.34
C ARG A 48 8.69 -0.28 14.29
N GLU A 49 8.64 -1.06 15.37
CA GLU A 49 9.28 -2.38 15.50
C GLU A 49 8.45 -3.50 14.85
N ARG A 50 7.30 -3.19 14.23
CA ARG A 50 6.52 -4.14 13.45
C ARG A 50 7.10 -4.22 12.03
N GLY A 51 8.05 -5.15 11.91
CA GLY A 51 8.79 -5.47 10.70
C GLY A 51 7.98 -6.23 9.65
N PRO A 52 8.51 -6.27 8.41
CA PRO A 52 7.81 -5.72 7.25
C PRO A 52 6.64 -6.57 6.80
N LEU A 53 5.48 -5.92 6.64
CA LEU A 53 4.35 -6.51 5.93
C LEU A 53 4.56 -6.31 4.44
N THR A 54 4.56 -7.41 3.69
CA THR A 54 4.58 -7.35 2.23
C THR A 54 3.15 -7.53 1.74
N ILE A 55 2.65 -6.55 1.00
CA ILE A 55 1.31 -6.56 0.42
C ILE A 55 1.42 -6.76 -1.08
N VAL A 56 0.68 -7.73 -1.60
CA VAL A 56 0.68 -8.08 -3.02
C VAL A 56 -0.72 -7.99 -3.59
N TRP A 57 -0.81 -7.75 -4.89
CA TRP A 57 -2.06 -7.81 -5.64
C TRP A 57 -2.25 -9.20 -6.25
N ASP A 58 -3.41 -9.81 -6.04
CA ASP A 58 -3.76 -11.13 -6.57
C ASP A 58 -4.65 -11.06 -7.82
N GLY A 59 -4.75 -9.92 -8.48
CA GLY A 59 -5.70 -9.72 -9.59
C GLY A 59 -7.08 -9.25 -9.15
N LYS A 60 -7.50 -9.53 -7.90
CA LYS A 60 -8.82 -9.15 -7.36
C LYS A 60 -8.78 -8.30 -6.09
N THR A 61 -7.82 -8.51 -5.21
CA THR A 61 -7.71 -7.86 -3.90
C THR A 61 -6.26 -7.81 -3.46
N TYR A 62 -5.94 -6.92 -2.51
CA TYR A 62 -4.63 -6.96 -1.86
C TYR A 62 -4.57 -8.09 -0.84
N ARG A 63 -3.40 -8.71 -0.70
CA ARG A 63 -3.13 -9.76 0.28
C ARG A 63 -1.81 -9.54 0.97
N ARG A 64 -1.76 -9.90 2.25
CA ARG A 64 -0.50 -10.03 2.98
C ARG A 64 0.23 -11.28 2.50
N TRP A 65 1.42 -11.08 1.96
CA TRP A 65 2.37 -12.14 1.67
C TRP A 65 3.25 -12.41 2.89
N SER A 66 3.40 -13.68 3.22
CA SER A 66 4.28 -14.22 4.26
C SER A 66 4.90 -15.52 3.73
N GLU A 67 6.03 -15.94 4.30
CA GLU A 67 6.71 -17.19 3.89
C GLU A 67 5.84 -18.44 4.12
N CYS A 68 4.92 -18.41 5.09
CA CYS A 68 3.89 -19.44 5.29
C CYS A 68 2.63 -19.26 4.41
N GLY A 69 2.70 -18.45 3.34
CA GLY A 69 1.59 -18.19 2.43
C GLY A 69 0.74 -16.97 2.77
N TYR A 70 -0.36 -16.81 2.01
CA TYR A 70 -1.27 -15.67 2.13
C TYR A 70 -2.12 -15.78 3.39
N ARG A 71 -1.96 -14.80 4.30
CA ARG A 71 -2.62 -14.89 5.61
C ARG A 71 -3.81 -13.97 5.76
N GLU A 72 -3.82 -12.85 5.05
CA GLU A 72 -4.79 -11.78 5.26
C GLU A 72 -5.16 -11.13 3.94
N ARG A 73 -6.45 -10.81 3.77
CA ARG A 73 -7.02 -10.23 2.56
C ARG A 73 -7.57 -8.85 2.89
N PHE A 74 -7.21 -7.88 2.07
CA PHE A 74 -7.67 -6.51 2.15
C PHE A 74 -8.61 -6.20 0.98
N PRO A 75 -9.48 -5.19 1.10
CA PRO A 75 -10.40 -4.81 0.02
C PRO A 75 -9.67 -4.42 -1.27
N ALA A 76 -10.38 -4.44 -2.41
CA ALA A 76 -9.82 -4.08 -3.71
C ALA A 76 -9.58 -2.56 -3.84
N ASP A 77 -10.35 -1.77 -3.11
CA ASP A 77 -10.21 -0.32 -3.06
C ASP A 77 -8.90 0.05 -2.32
N PRO A 78 -7.98 0.82 -2.94
CA PRO A 78 -6.68 1.11 -2.37
C PRO A 78 -6.74 2.00 -1.12
N GLU A 79 -7.75 2.84 -0.97
CA GLU A 79 -7.87 3.73 0.19
C GLU A 79 -8.40 2.96 1.40
N LYS A 80 -9.44 2.15 1.22
CA LYS A 80 -9.89 1.21 2.25
C LYS A 80 -8.79 0.23 2.63
N ALA A 81 -8.08 -0.32 1.65
CA ALA A 81 -6.97 -1.24 1.94
C ALA A 81 -5.87 -0.54 2.76
N ALA A 82 -5.57 0.72 2.47
CA ALA A 82 -4.60 1.50 3.26
C ALA A 82 -5.06 1.71 4.71
N ASP A 83 -6.35 1.95 4.94
CA ASP A 83 -6.92 2.03 6.29
C ASP A 83 -6.80 0.70 7.05
N ASP A 84 -7.25 -0.41 6.46
CA ASP A 84 -7.14 -1.74 7.07
C ASP A 84 -5.67 -2.10 7.36
N ILE A 85 -4.76 -1.83 6.43
CA ILE A 85 -3.32 -2.09 6.62
C ILE A 85 -2.74 -1.23 7.74
N ALA A 86 -3.13 0.05 7.82
CA ALA A 86 -2.71 0.94 8.88
C ALA A 86 -3.19 0.44 10.26
N GLU A 87 -4.44 -0.01 10.36
CA GLU A 87 -4.99 -0.61 11.58
C GLU A 87 -4.21 -1.85 12.00
N VAL A 88 -3.93 -2.78 11.07
CA VAL A 88 -3.17 -4.02 11.32
C VAL A 88 -1.77 -3.71 11.89
N VAL A 89 -1.10 -2.67 11.38
CA VAL A 89 0.22 -2.27 11.90
C VAL A 89 0.13 -1.39 13.15
N GLY A 90 -1.07 -1.01 13.59
CA GLY A 90 -1.31 -0.13 14.74
C GLY A 90 -0.96 1.33 14.47
N ALA A 91 -1.00 1.75 13.20
CA ALA A 91 -0.87 3.15 12.80
C ALA A 91 -2.24 3.83 12.80
N GLN A 92 -2.25 5.10 13.21
CA GLN A 92 -3.45 5.91 13.12
C GLN A 92 -3.64 6.36 11.67
N VAL A 93 -4.83 6.17 11.11
CA VAL A 93 -5.15 6.78 9.82
C VAL A 93 -5.37 8.28 10.03
N CYS A 94 -4.89 9.09 9.10
CA CYS A 94 -5.43 10.43 8.92
C CYS A 94 -6.91 10.24 8.60
N SER A 95 -7.76 10.43 9.61
CA SER A 95 -9.19 10.55 9.38
C SER A 95 -9.40 11.57 8.27
N PRO A 96 -10.30 11.31 7.30
CA PRO A 96 -10.81 12.41 6.51
C PRO A 96 -11.54 13.28 7.54
N GLN A 97 -10.89 14.32 8.04
CA GLN A 97 -11.57 15.35 8.78
C GLN A 97 -12.57 15.89 7.77
N ALA A 98 -13.83 15.48 7.93
CA ALA A 98 -14.94 16.23 7.40
C ALA A 98 -14.77 17.62 8.00
N ASP A 99 -14.23 18.53 7.20
CA ASP A 99 -14.48 19.95 7.37
C ASP A 99 -15.95 20.16 7.01
N GLU A 100 -16.85 19.65 7.87
CA GLU A 100 -18.26 20.04 7.91
C GLU A 100 -18.40 20.98 9.11
N ARG A 101 -17.78 22.15 8.95
CA ARG A 101 -18.08 23.35 9.70
C ARG A 101 -18.32 24.46 8.68
N GLN A 102 -19.52 24.47 8.11
CA GLN A 102 -20.34 25.68 7.93
C GLN A 102 -21.71 25.34 7.34
#